data_AF-A0A496NH07-F1
#
_entry.id   AF-A0A496NH07-F1
#
_cell.length_a   1.000
_cell.length_b   1.000
_cell.length_c   1.000
_cell.angle_alpha   90.00
_cell.angle_beta   90.00
_cell.angle_gamma   90.00
#
_symmetry.space_group_name_H-M   'P 1'
#
loop_
_entity.id
_entity.type
_entity.pdbx_description
1 polymer ?
#
loop_
_entity_poly.entity_id
_entity_poly.type
_entity_poly.pdbx_seq_one_letter_code
_entity_poly.pdbx_strand_id
1 'polypeptide(L)'
;MTSIYKKNVSDAKKYLIYKKTHGICIICSKKIVCDCNQWSLDHYIPRAIYKWIPDQDLRNKLESLDNLFIVHRKCNINKDANLPTLKDIHNLPIDNDLKSNMVNFYQSVEDRLIQYQALKQGVLTTQKFRCLFCKRTISVFNSTLRRIDNKKLRVMDNAMCLCFFCSVRAGNSKYKQKMVAKQLNASDNTKT
;
A
#
# COMPACT_ATOMS: atom_id res chain seq x y z
N MET A 1 -3.67 20.30 34.54
CA MET A 1 -2.69 19.40 33.89
C MET A 1 -2.54 19.81 32.44
N THR A 2 -1.86 20.94 32.23
CA THR A 2 -1.67 21.64 30.95
C THR A 2 -0.18 21.70 30.67
N SER A 3 0.22 21.59 29.39
CA SER A 3 1.60 21.38 28.89
C SER A 3 1.93 19.89 28.83
N ILE A 4 2.13 19.23 27.67
CA ILE A 4 3.23 19.44 26.73
C ILE A 4 2.77 18.94 25.34
N TYR A 5 2.39 19.81 24.42
CA TYR A 5 2.33 19.48 22.99
C TYR A 5 2.68 20.74 22.20
N LYS A 6 3.99 21.01 22.06
CA LYS A 6 4.47 21.93 21.03
C LYS A 6 4.10 21.32 19.68
N LYS A 7 3.06 21.88 19.07
CA LYS A 7 2.33 21.37 17.90
C LYS A 7 3.22 21.39 16.65
N ASN A 8 3.75 20.24 16.29
CA ASN A 8 4.03 19.97 14.88
C ASN A 8 2.71 19.64 14.18
N VAL A 9 2.50 20.08 12.93
CA VAL A 9 1.32 19.75 12.11
C VAL A 9 1.08 18.22 12.05
N SER A 10 2.16 17.44 12.13
CA SER A 10 2.13 15.98 12.21
C SER A 10 1.40 15.45 13.46
N ASP A 11 1.56 16.10 14.62
CA ASP A 11 0.97 15.68 15.89
C ASP A 11 -0.52 16.05 15.96
N ALA A 12 -0.91 17.19 15.38
CA ALA A 12 -2.31 17.57 15.23
C ALA A 12 -3.06 16.58 14.32
N LYS A 13 -2.48 16.21 13.17
CA LYS A 13 -3.05 15.21 12.26
C LYS A 13 -3.18 13.85 12.94
N LYS A 14 -2.16 13.40 13.66
CA LYS A 14 -2.18 12.16 14.45
C LYS A 14 -3.31 12.16 15.49
N TYR A 15 -3.49 13.27 16.20
CA TYR A 15 -4.55 13.39 17.20
C TYR A 15 -5.96 13.37 16.59
N LEU A 16 -6.17 14.04 15.46
CA LEU A 16 -7.45 14.02 14.73
C LEU A 16 -7.80 12.58 14.29
N ILE A 17 -6.84 11.85 13.73
CA ILE A 17 -7.08 10.46 13.33
C ILE A 17 -7.30 9.56 14.56
N TYR A 18 -6.55 9.76 15.66
CA TYR A 18 -6.78 9.02 16.90
C TYR A 18 -8.21 9.21 17.43
N LYS A 19 -8.72 10.45 17.39
CA LYS A 19 -10.11 10.76 17.75
C LYS A 19 -11.12 10.08 16.81
N LYS A 20 -10.94 10.24 15.49
CA LYS A 20 -11.79 9.63 14.45
C LYS A 20 -11.96 8.13 14.65
N THR A 21 -10.88 7.43 15.02
CA THR A 21 -10.90 5.97 15.19
C THR A 21 -11.11 5.53 16.63
N HIS A 22 -11.41 6.46 17.55
CA HIS A 22 -11.57 6.19 18.98
C HIS A 22 -10.40 5.42 19.62
N GLY A 23 -9.17 5.63 19.13
CA GLY A 23 -8.01 4.88 19.62
C GLY A 23 -7.99 3.39 19.25
N ILE A 24 -8.85 2.93 18.33
CA ILE A 24 -8.90 1.53 17.87
C ILE A 24 -8.03 1.34 16.62
N CYS A 25 -7.17 0.31 16.64
CA CYS A 25 -6.41 -0.12 15.48
C CYS A 25 -7.32 -0.76 14.44
N ILE A 26 -7.34 -0.23 13.20
CA ILE A 26 -8.22 -0.74 12.12
C ILE A 26 -7.88 -2.18 11.68
N ILE A 27 -6.65 -2.65 11.92
CA ILE A 27 -6.21 -3.99 11.50
C ILE A 27 -6.58 -5.07 12.51
N CYS A 28 -6.44 -4.80 13.81
CA CYS A 28 -6.55 -5.84 14.85
C CYS A 28 -7.65 -5.61 15.88
N SER A 29 -8.43 -4.53 15.75
CA SER A 29 -9.56 -4.20 16.63
C SER A 29 -9.17 -3.84 18.08
N LYS A 30 -7.88 -3.88 18.42
CA LYS A 30 -7.41 -3.60 19.78
C LYS A 30 -7.18 -2.11 19.97
N LYS A 31 -7.47 -1.62 21.18
CA LYS A 31 -7.13 -0.26 21.59
C LYS A 31 -5.61 -0.05 21.50
N ILE A 32 -5.24 1.12 21.04
CA ILE A 32 -3.88 1.63 21.09
C ILE A 32 -3.68 2.22 22.48
N VAL A 33 -2.68 1.71 23.20
CA VAL A 33 -2.21 2.35 24.43
C VAL A 33 -1.59 3.69 24.03
N CYS A 34 -1.81 4.75 24.81
CA CYS A 34 -1.34 6.11 24.56
C CYS A 34 0.20 6.27 24.65
N ASP A 35 0.96 5.35 24.05
CA ASP A 35 2.38 5.47 23.79
C ASP A 35 2.56 5.70 22.28
N CYS A 36 3.00 6.91 21.91
CA CYS A 36 3.18 7.33 20.52
C CYS A 36 4.21 6.49 19.74
N ASN A 37 5.04 5.70 20.42
CA ASN A 37 6.01 4.81 19.78
C ASN A 37 5.43 3.46 19.34
N GLN A 38 4.23 3.11 19.79
CA GLN A 38 3.64 1.78 19.55
C GLN A 38 2.68 1.74 18.35
N TRP A 39 2.40 2.89 17.73
CA TRP A 39 1.47 3.00 16.63
C TRP A 39 1.95 3.96 15.54
N SER A 40 1.32 3.85 14.37
CA SER A 40 1.59 4.69 13.21
C SER A 40 0.29 5.08 12.52
N LEU A 41 0.33 6.14 11.71
CA LEU A 41 -0.72 6.40 10.74
C LEU A 41 -0.48 5.56 9.50
N ASP A 42 -1.56 5.05 8.94
CA ASP A 42 -1.52 4.24 7.75
C ASP A 42 -2.74 4.48 6.87
N HIS A 43 -2.54 4.26 5.58
CA HIS A 43 -3.60 4.42 4.58
C HIS A 43 -4.32 3.08 4.42
N TYR A 44 -5.64 3.09 4.56
CA TYR A 44 -6.45 1.89 4.36
C TYR A 44 -6.41 1.45 2.90
N ILE A 45 -6.75 2.36 1.98
CA ILE A 45 -6.53 2.20 0.55
C ILE A 45 -5.09 2.63 0.20
N PRO A 46 -4.25 1.75 -0.39
CA PRO A 46 -2.82 2.05 -0.57
C PRO A 46 -2.52 3.21 -1.52
N ARG A 47 -1.66 4.14 -1.08
CA ARG A 47 -1.06 5.21 -1.93
C ARG A 47 -0.33 4.72 -3.18
N ALA A 48 -0.06 3.42 -3.28
CA ALA A 48 0.55 2.85 -4.48
C ALA A 48 -0.33 3.08 -5.72
N ILE A 49 -1.65 3.15 -5.56
CA ILE A 49 -2.61 3.26 -6.67
C ILE A 49 -2.39 4.55 -7.46
N TYR A 50 -2.45 5.73 -6.82
CA TYR A 50 -2.25 7.01 -7.53
C TYR A 50 -0.82 7.20 -8.06
N LYS A 51 0.15 6.41 -7.58
CA LYS A 51 1.51 6.45 -8.13
C LYS A 51 1.53 5.83 -9.53
N TRP A 52 0.68 4.85 -9.80
CA TRP A 52 0.61 4.15 -11.07
C TRP A 52 -0.51 4.67 -11.97
N ILE A 53 -1.55 5.28 -11.40
CA ILE A 53 -2.63 5.95 -12.13
C ILE A 53 -2.51 7.45 -11.87
N PRO A 54 -2.00 8.24 -12.85
CA PRO A 54 -1.79 9.67 -12.68
C PRO A 54 -3.13 10.42 -12.66
N ASP A 55 -3.73 10.52 -11.48
CA ASP A 55 -4.99 11.20 -11.23
C ASP A 55 -4.85 12.04 -9.96
N GLN A 56 -4.97 13.37 -10.10
CA GLN A 56 -4.76 14.31 -9.01
C GLN A 56 -5.91 14.27 -7.99
N ASP A 57 -7.15 14.03 -8.43
CA ASP A 57 -8.29 13.91 -7.53
C ASP A 57 -8.18 12.62 -6.70
N LEU A 58 -7.78 11.52 -7.34
CA LEU A 58 -7.46 10.28 -6.64
C LEU A 58 -6.34 10.49 -5.61
N ARG A 59 -5.28 11.21 -5.98
CA ARG A 59 -4.20 11.53 -5.03
C ARG A 59 -4.74 12.32 -3.82
N ASN A 60 -5.56 13.34 -4.07
CA ASN A 60 -6.15 14.16 -3.01
C ASN A 60 -7.04 13.31 -2.08
N LYS A 61 -7.90 12.44 -2.65
CA LYS A 61 -8.72 11.49 -1.90
C LYS A 61 -7.87 10.53 -1.07
N LEU A 62 -6.87 9.88 -1.68
CA LEU A 62 -6.07 8.87 -1.00
C LEU A 62 -5.12 9.45 0.06
N GLU A 63 -4.76 10.73 0.02
CA GLU A 63 -3.98 11.41 1.07
C GLU A 63 -4.86 12.09 2.15
N SER A 64 -6.19 12.04 1.98
CA SER A 64 -7.15 12.68 2.89
C SER A 64 -7.18 12.01 4.27
N LEU A 65 -7.80 12.69 5.24
CA LEU A 65 -8.02 12.13 6.57
C LEU A 65 -8.95 10.92 6.56
N ASP A 66 -9.83 10.79 5.56
CA ASP A 66 -10.81 9.71 5.45
C ASP A 66 -10.14 8.37 5.19
N ASN A 67 -9.06 8.36 4.42
CA ASN A 67 -8.27 7.16 4.12
C ASN A 67 -7.25 6.81 5.22
N LEU A 68 -7.08 7.68 6.23
CA LEU A 68 -6.07 7.52 7.27
C LEU A 68 -6.66 6.93 8.55
N PHE A 69 -5.90 5.99 9.11
CA PHE A 69 -6.24 5.27 10.34
C PHE A 69 -5.01 5.10 11.22
N ILE A 70 -5.24 4.96 12.51
CA ILE A 70 -4.21 4.52 13.43
C ILE A 70 -4.07 2.99 13.34
N VAL A 71 -2.84 2.52 13.39
CA VAL A 71 -2.52 1.09 13.40
C VAL A 71 -1.40 0.82 14.38
N HIS A 72 -1.45 -0.31 15.10
CA HIS A 72 -0.27 -0.77 15.83
C HIS A 72 0.88 -0.99 14.85
N ARG A 73 2.10 -0.62 15.25
CA ARG A 73 3.28 -0.74 14.38
C ARG A 73 3.50 -2.19 13.92
N LYS A 74 3.28 -3.16 14.81
CA LYS A 74 3.35 -4.60 14.49
C LYS A 74 2.31 -5.01 13.44
N CYS A 75 1.08 -4.52 13.56
CA CYS A 75 0.03 -4.76 12.58
C CYS A 75 0.39 -4.15 11.22
N ASN A 76 0.93 -2.93 11.20
CA ASN A 76 1.35 -2.27 9.95
C ASN A 76 2.51 -3.00 9.26
N ILE A 77 3.46 -3.57 10.02
CA ILE A 77 4.56 -4.38 9.45
C ILE A 77 4.03 -5.67 8.84
N ASN A 78 3.05 -6.29 9.49
CA ASN A 78 2.49 -7.58 9.08
C ASN A 78 1.35 -7.45 8.06
N LYS A 79 0.90 -6.22 7.76
CA LYS A 79 -0.14 -6.03 6.75
C LYS A 79 0.42 -6.40 5.39
N ASP A 80 -0.29 -7.28 4.70
CA ASP A 80 0.06 -7.60 3.33
C ASP A 80 -0.29 -6.42 2.40
N ALA A 81 0.31 -6.38 1.21
CA ALA A 81 0.08 -5.32 0.23
C ALA A 81 -1.26 -5.47 -0.53
N ASN A 82 -2.21 -6.21 0.04
CA ASN A 82 -3.49 -6.50 -0.59
C ASN A 82 -4.36 -5.24 -0.62
N LEU A 83 -5.16 -5.15 -1.68
CA LEU A 83 -6.17 -4.10 -1.77
C LEU A 83 -7.37 -4.53 -0.91
N PRO A 84 -7.91 -3.64 -0.07
CA PRO A 84 -9.14 -3.93 0.65
C PRO A 84 -10.30 -4.08 -0.35
N THR A 85 -11.33 -4.80 0.08
CA THR A 85 -12.62 -4.98 -0.62
C THR A 85 -13.76 -4.36 0.21
N LEU A 86 -14.94 -4.20 -0.38
CA LEU A 86 -16.15 -3.82 0.38
C LEU A 86 -16.43 -4.80 1.53
N LYS A 87 -16.24 -6.11 1.28
CA LYS A 87 -16.37 -7.14 2.33
C LYS A 87 -15.42 -6.89 3.50
N ASP A 88 -14.17 -6.51 3.21
CA ASP A 88 -13.20 -6.17 4.27
C ASP A 88 -13.69 -4.98 5.09
N ILE A 89 -14.25 -3.95 4.44
CA ILE A 89 -14.81 -2.75 5.12
C ILE A 89 -15.97 -3.11 6.04
N HIS A 90 -16.92 -3.93 5.57
CA HIS A 90 -18.07 -4.35 6.38
C HIS A 90 -17.64 -5.14 7.63
N ASN A 91 -16.55 -5.89 7.53
CA ASN A 91 -15.99 -6.68 8.63
C ASN A 91 -15.09 -5.86 9.56
N LEU A 92 -14.87 -4.56 9.30
CA LEU A 92 -14.02 -3.75 10.16
C LEU A 92 -14.61 -3.59 11.56
N PRO A 93 -13.76 -3.56 12.59
CA PRO A 93 -14.14 -3.44 13.99
C PRO A 93 -14.37 -1.97 14.40
N ILE A 94 -15.15 -1.24 13.61
CA ILE A 94 -15.43 0.20 13.81
C ILE A 94 -16.94 0.45 13.85
N ASP A 95 -17.35 1.62 14.31
CA ASP A 95 -18.76 2.00 14.35
C ASP A 95 -19.39 2.12 12.94
N ASN A 96 -20.72 2.02 12.88
CA ASN A 96 -21.46 1.94 11.63
C ASN A 96 -21.39 3.24 10.81
N ASP A 97 -21.27 4.40 11.47
CA ASP A 97 -21.13 5.69 10.78
C ASP A 97 -19.78 5.74 10.06
N LEU A 98 -18.70 5.34 10.74
CA LEU A 98 -17.38 5.27 10.14
C LEU A 98 -17.32 4.22 9.03
N LYS A 99 -17.98 3.07 9.18
CA LYS A 99 -18.10 2.07 8.09
C LYS A 99 -18.79 2.67 6.87
N SER A 100 -19.91 3.36 7.05
CA SER A 100 -20.67 3.97 5.97
C SER A 100 -19.82 5.00 5.22
N ASN A 101 -19.08 5.83 5.96
CA ASN A 101 -18.11 6.77 5.39
C ASN A 101 -17.01 6.06 4.58
N MET A 102 -16.50 4.93 5.07
CA MET A 102 -15.50 4.14 4.36
C MET A 102 -16.05 3.46 3.10
N VAL A 103 -17.30 2.98 3.12
CA VAL A 103 -17.98 2.41 1.95
C VAL A 103 -18.13 3.49 0.87
N ASN A 104 -18.63 4.67 1.23
CA ASN A 104 -18.77 5.80 0.31
C ASN A 104 -17.40 6.22 -0.26
N PHE A 105 -16.38 6.29 0.59
CA PHE A 105 -15.01 6.59 0.16
C PHE A 105 -14.48 5.56 -0.84
N TYR A 106 -14.65 4.26 -0.55
CA TYR A 106 -14.24 3.17 -1.41
C TYR A 106 -14.91 3.24 -2.77
N GLN A 107 -16.24 3.39 -2.81
CA GLN A 107 -17.01 3.52 -4.04
C GLN A 107 -16.53 4.72 -4.86
N SER A 108 -16.18 5.84 -4.21
CA SER A 108 -15.67 7.05 -4.88
C SER A 108 -14.31 6.89 -5.58
N VAL A 109 -13.58 5.78 -5.32
CA VAL A 109 -12.29 5.47 -5.93
C VAL A 109 -12.25 4.09 -6.60
N GLU A 110 -13.37 3.36 -6.62
CA GLU A 110 -13.43 1.95 -7.00
C GLU A 110 -12.92 1.71 -8.42
N ASP A 111 -13.32 2.53 -9.39
CA ASP A 111 -12.83 2.46 -10.77
C ASP A 111 -11.31 2.50 -10.85
N ARG A 112 -10.65 3.30 -10.00
CA ARG A 112 -9.19 3.42 -9.94
C ARG A 112 -8.55 2.19 -9.29
N LEU A 113 -9.24 1.54 -8.36
CA LEU A 113 -8.80 0.25 -7.82
C LEU A 113 -8.83 -0.83 -8.90
N ILE A 114 -9.92 -0.88 -9.68
CA ILE A 114 -10.08 -1.82 -10.80
C ILE A 114 -9.01 -1.58 -11.87
N GLN A 115 -8.78 -0.33 -12.27
CA GLN A 115 -7.70 0.02 -13.20
C GLN A 115 -6.32 -0.40 -12.68
N TYR A 116 -6.05 -0.22 -11.39
CA TYR A 116 -4.77 -0.59 -10.79
C TYR A 116 -4.60 -2.12 -10.75
N GLN A 117 -5.66 -2.87 -10.45
CA GLN A 117 -5.67 -4.32 -10.54
C GLN A 117 -5.46 -4.80 -11.98
N ALA A 118 -6.10 -4.18 -12.97
CA ALA A 118 -5.93 -4.49 -14.38
C ALA A 118 -4.48 -4.25 -14.85
N LEU A 119 -3.87 -3.14 -14.46
CA LEU A 119 -2.45 -2.88 -14.73
C LEU A 119 -1.55 -3.96 -14.12
N LYS A 120 -1.81 -4.32 -12.86
CA LYS A 120 -1.07 -5.36 -12.12
C LYS A 120 -1.23 -6.73 -12.80
N GLN A 121 -2.44 -7.06 -13.27
CA GLN A 121 -2.74 -8.27 -14.03
C GLN A 121 -1.99 -8.27 -15.37
N GLY A 122 -2.04 -7.18 -16.15
CA GLY A 122 -1.33 -7.09 -17.42
C GLY A 122 0.17 -7.34 -17.28
N VAL A 123 0.82 -6.68 -16.31
CA VAL A 123 2.24 -6.89 -16.00
C VAL A 123 2.52 -8.31 -15.49
N LEU A 124 1.61 -8.90 -14.74
CA LEU A 124 1.81 -10.25 -14.23
C LEU A 124 1.63 -11.32 -15.34
N THR A 125 0.72 -11.09 -16.29
CA THR A 125 0.53 -11.93 -17.48
C THR A 125 1.79 -11.95 -18.33
N THR A 126 2.42 -10.79 -18.60
CA THR A 126 3.69 -10.74 -19.35
C THR A 126 4.83 -11.46 -18.60
N GLN A 127 4.79 -11.46 -17.27
CA GLN A 127 5.69 -12.22 -16.41
C GLN A 127 5.29 -13.70 -16.22
N LYS A 128 4.28 -14.20 -16.95
CA LYS A 128 3.78 -15.59 -16.84
C LYS A 128 3.41 -15.98 -15.41
N PHE A 129 2.76 -15.07 -14.67
CA PHE A 129 2.33 -15.27 -13.29
C PHE A 129 3.45 -15.62 -12.31
N ARG A 130 4.67 -15.12 -12.57
CA ARG A 130 5.83 -15.34 -11.71
C ARG A 130 6.41 -14.02 -11.22
N CYS A 131 6.93 -14.05 -9.99
CA CYS A 131 7.75 -12.97 -9.46
C CYS A 131 8.94 -12.72 -10.38
N LEU A 132 9.15 -11.47 -10.80
CA LEU A 132 10.22 -11.15 -11.75
C LEU A 132 11.59 -11.61 -11.26
N PHE A 133 11.83 -11.55 -9.94
CA PHE A 133 13.12 -11.85 -9.33
C PHE A 133 13.31 -13.30 -8.89
N CYS A 134 12.41 -13.83 -8.05
CA CYS A 134 12.59 -15.19 -7.52
C CYS A 134 11.88 -16.27 -8.33
N LYS A 135 11.17 -15.89 -9.42
CA LYS A 135 10.42 -16.77 -10.33
C LYS A 135 9.33 -17.63 -9.70
N ARG A 136 9.09 -17.53 -8.38
CA ARG A 136 7.96 -18.14 -7.69
C ARG A 136 6.65 -17.69 -8.32
N THR A 137 5.71 -18.61 -8.49
CA THR A 137 4.33 -18.32 -8.89
C THR A 137 3.69 -17.36 -7.89
N ILE A 138 3.07 -16.30 -8.41
CA ILE A 138 2.32 -15.31 -7.64
C ILE A 138 1.01 -15.00 -8.37
N SER A 139 0.00 -14.60 -7.63
CA SER A 139 -1.29 -14.14 -8.16
C SER A 139 -1.32 -12.61 -8.23
N VAL A 140 -2.37 -12.07 -8.84
CA VAL A 140 -2.62 -10.62 -8.80
C VAL A 140 -2.80 -10.14 -7.37
N PHE A 141 -3.43 -10.93 -6.48
CA PHE A 141 -3.63 -10.53 -5.10
C PHE A 141 -2.30 -10.37 -4.35
N ASN A 142 -1.47 -11.41 -4.33
CA ASN A 142 -0.25 -11.46 -3.51
C ASN A 142 1.03 -10.90 -4.17
N SER A 143 0.89 -10.17 -5.27
CA SER A 143 2.00 -9.49 -5.93
C SER A 143 2.07 -8.01 -5.55
N THR A 144 3.21 -7.35 -5.77
CA THR A 144 3.36 -5.90 -5.61
C THR A 144 3.91 -5.30 -6.89
N LEU A 145 3.24 -4.25 -7.38
CA LEU A 145 3.68 -3.51 -8.55
C LEU A 145 4.82 -2.56 -8.17
N ARG A 146 5.97 -2.71 -8.82
CA ARG A 146 7.18 -1.90 -8.64
C ARG A 146 7.70 -1.46 -10.01
N ARG A 147 8.50 -0.40 -10.03
CA ARG A 147 9.23 -0.03 -11.24
C ARG A 147 10.33 -1.05 -11.50
N ILE A 148 10.72 -1.30 -12.75
CA ILE A 148 11.98 -1.99 -13.08
C ILE A 148 13.14 -1.05 -12.73
N ASP A 149 13.16 0.14 -13.33
CA ASP A 149 14.10 1.21 -13.01
C ASP A 149 13.44 2.32 -12.18
N ASN A 150 14.05 2.66 -11.04
CA ASN A 150 13.57 3.74 -10.16
C ASN A 150 13.80 5.15 -10.72
N LYS A 151 14.61 5.32 -11.77
CA LYS A 151 14.82 6.60 -12.45
C LYS A 151 13.77 6.88 -13.52
N LYS A 152 13.13 5.83 -14.06
CA LYS A 152 12.09 5.94 -15.08
C LYS A 152 10.70 6.17 -14.48
N LEU A 153 9.79 6.64 -15.33
CA LEU A 153 8.38 6.87 -14.99
C LEU A 153 7.67 5.56 -14.62
N ARG A 154 6.54 5.68 -13.91
CA ARG A 154 5.63 4.56 -13.63
C ARG A 154 4.71 4.39 -14.83
N VAL A 155 5.12 3.50 -15.72
CA VAL A 155 4.38 3.10 -16.93
C VAL A 155 4.50 1.58 -17.07
N MET A 156 3.62 0.97 -17.88
CA MET A 156 3.56 -0.49 -18.03
C MET A 156 4.91 -1.10 -18.44
N ASP A 157 5.61 -0.49 -19.39
CA ASP A 157 6.92 -0.96 -19.89
C ASP A 157 8.04 -0.92 -18.83
N ASN A 158 7.88 -0.08 -17.81
CA ASN A 158 8.80 0.01 -16.68
C ASN A 158 8.20 -0.63 -15.42
N ALA A 159 7.16 -1.46 -15.53
CA ALA A 159 6.52 -2.10 -14.41
C ALA A 159 6.99 -3.54 -14.21
N MET A 160 6.98 -3.99 -12.96
CA MET A 160 7.19 -5.38 -12.60
C MET A 160 6.36 -5.78 -11.39
N CYS A 161 5.93 -7.04 -11.37
CA CYS A 161 5.25 -7.67 -10.25
C CYS A 161 6.23 -8.54 -9.44
N LEU A 162 6.28 -8.32 -8.13
CA LEU A 162 7.14 -9.06 -7.20
C LEU A 162 6.31 -9.73 -6.10
N CYS A 163 6.78 -10.86 -5.56
CA CYS A 163 6.25 -11.36 -4.29
C CYS A 163 6.59 -10.39 -3.15
N PHE A 164 5.87 -10.48 -2.03
CA PHE A 164 6.08 -9.64 -0.84
C PHE A 164 7.56 -9.54 -0.43
N PHE A 165 8.24 -10.68 -0.24
CA PHE A 165 9.64 -10.71 0.18
C PHE A 165 10.59 -9.99 -0.80
N CYS A 166 10.43 -10.23 -2.10
CA CYS A 166 11.21 -9.56 -3.12
C CYS A 166 10.89 -8.05 -3.19
N SER A 167 9.63 -7.67 -2.99
CA SER A 167 9.18 -6.28 -2.94
C SER A 167 9.78 -5.51 -1.76
N VAL A 168 9.82 -6.12 -0.57
CA VAL A 168 10.46 -5.53 0.63
C VAL A 168 11.94 -5.30 0.35
N ARG A 169 12.66 -6.32 -0.15
CA ARG A 169 14.09 -6.18 -0.45
C ARG A 169 14.36 -5.17 -1.58
N ALA A 170 13.49 -5.09 -2.59
CA ALA A 170 13.57 -4.11 -3.67
C ALA A 170 13.33 -2.65 -3.22
N GLY A 171 12.91 -2.44 -1.96
CA GLY A 171 12.94 -1.12 -1.32
C GLY A 171 14.37 -0.56 -1.19
N ASN A 172 15.38 -1.43 -1.09
CA ASN A 172 16.79 -1.03 -1.12
C ASN A 172 17.27 -0.89 -2.58
N SER A 173 17.70 0.32 -2.96
CA SER A 173 18.10 0.65 -4.34
C SER A 173 19.29 -0.17 -4.85
N LYS A 174 20.31 -0.38 -4.01
CA LYS A 174 21.49 -1.21 -4.36
C LYS A 174 21.09 -2.66 -4.60
N TYR A 175 20.26 -3.22 -3.72
CA TYR A 175 19.77 -4.59 -3.87
C TYR A 175 18.91 -4.75 -5.13
N LYS A 176 18.05 -3.78 -5.41
CA LYS A 176 17.23 -3.75 -6.62
C LYS A 176 18.07 -3.71 -7.90
N GLN A 177 19.08 -2.84 -7.96
CA GLN A 177 20.00 -2.76 -9.10
C GLN A 177 20.69 -4.10 -9.35
N LYS A 178 21.22 -4.75 -8.30
CA LYS A 178 21.84 -6.08 -8.39
C LYS A 178 20.87 -7.13 -8.96
N MET A 179 19.61 -7.14 -8.52
CA MET A 179 18.62 -8.10 -9.02
C MET A 179 18.24 -7.87 -10.48
N VAL A 180 18.12 -6.60 -10.91
CA VAL A 180 17.85 -6.25 -12.32
C VAL A 180 19.01 -6.67 -13.21
N ALA A 181 20.25 -6.34 -12.82
CA ALA A 181 21.45 -6.73 -13.57
C ALA A 181 21.58 -8.25 -13.73
N LYS A 182 21.33 -9.02 -12.66
CA LYS A 182 21.34 -10.49 -12.71
C LYS A 182 20.31 -11.05 -13.70
N GLN A 183 19.15 -10.42 -13.85
CA GLN A 183 18.13 -10.86 -14.78
C GLN A 183 18.50 -10.53 -16.23
N LEU A 184 18.96 -9.31 -16.51
CA LEU A 184 19.39 -8.90 -17.85
C LEU A 184 20.49 -9.84 -18.39
N ASN A 185 21.50 -10.12 -17.56
CA ASN A 185 22.58 -11.05 -17.92
C ASN A 185 22.10 -12.50 -18.11
N ALA A 186 21.05 -12.93 -17.40
CA ALA A 186 20.48 -14.26 -17.57
C ALA A 186 19.68 -14.40 -18.87
N SER A 187 19.05 -13.31 -19.35
CA SER A 187 18.36 -13.28 -20.65
C SER A 187 19.31 -13.22 -21.85
N ASP A 188 20.49 -12.63 -21.68
CA ASP A 188 21.51 -12.56 -22.75
C ASP A 188 22.20 -13.92 -22.98
N ASN A 189 22.37 -14.73 -21.92
CA ASN A 189 22.95 -16.08 -22.02
C ASN A 189 22.00 -17.16 -22.56
N THR A 190 20.74 -16.82 -22.84
CA THR A 190 19.77 -17.75 -23.47
C THR A 190 19.59 -17.51 -24.97
N LYS A 191 20.46 -16.67 -25.58
CA LYS A 191 20.46 -16.35 -27.02
C LYS A 191 21.60 -17.02 -27.81
N THR A 192 22.28 -17.99 -27.22
CA THR A 192 23.26 -18.88 -27.90
C THR A 192 22.68 -20.27 -28.03
#